data_AF-A0A838KQ75-F1
#
_entry.id   AF-A0A838KQ75-F1
#
_cell.length_a   1.000
_cell.length_b   1.000
_cell.length_c   1.000
_cell.angle_alpha   90.00
_cell.angle_beta   90.00
_cell.angle_gamma   90.00
#
_symmetry.space_group_name_H-M   'P 1'
#
loop_
_entity.id
_entity.type
_entity.pdbx_description
1 polymer ?
#
loop_
_entity_poly.entity_id
_entity_poly.type
_entity_poly.pdbx_seq_one_letter_code
_entity_poly.pdbx_strand_id
1 'polypeptide(L)' 'MRAAVFSDVHGNALALERVLQDADRCGVDEHWIAGDLVAHGPRPADTIRLL' A
#
# COMPACT_ATOMS: atom_id res chain seq x y z
N MET A 1 19.32 0.25 -4.48
CA MET A 1 17.90 0.02 -4.76
C MET A 1 17.29 -0.66 -3.54
N ARG A 2 16.38 0.02 -2.84
CA ARG A 2 15.56 -0.51 -1.74
C ARG A 2 14.12 -0.58 -2.20
N ALA A 3 13.49 -1.74 -2.06
CA ALA A 3 12.08 -1.92 -2.35
C ALA A 3 11.28 -2.10 -1.05
N ALA A 4 10.09 -1.50 -0.98
CA ALA A 4 9.07 -1.87 -0.01
C ALA A 4 8.12 -2.89 -0.65
N VAL A 5 7.98 -4.05 -0.02
CA VAL A 5 7.15 -5.15 -0.50
C VAL A 5 5.96 -5.33 0.45
N PHE A 6 4.73 -5.30 -0.07
CA PHE A 6 3.51 -5.50 0.72
C PHE A 6 2.39 -6.15 -0.10
N SER A 7 1.36 -6.65 0.60
CA SER A 7 0.21 -7.37 0.04
C SER A 7 -1.04 -7.13 0.88
N ASP A 8 -2.18 -7.66 0.42
CA ASP A 8 -3.38 -7.89 1.24
C ASP A 8 -3.92 -6.62 1.92
N VAL A 9 -3.92 -5.51 1.17
CA VAL A 9 -4.45 -4.23 1.67
C VAL A 9 -5.95 -4.32 1.93
N HIS A 10 -6.68 -5.17 1.18
CA HIS A 10 -8.11 -5.42 1.36
C HIS A 10 -8.92 -4.14 1.57
N GLY A 11 -8.76 -3.17 0.66
CA GLY A 11 -9.42 -1.86 0.64
C GLY A 11 -9.23 -1.02 1.91
N ASN A 12 -8.21 -1.30 2.72
CA ASN A 12 -7.87 -0.55 3.92
C ASN A 12 -6.92 0.62 3.58
N ALA A 13 -7.50 1.66 2.97
CA ALA A 13 -6.76 2.85 2.57
C ALA A 13 -6.00 3.52 3.73
N LEU A 14 -6.58 3.52 4.95
CA LEU A 14 -5.94 4.11 6.12
C LEU A 14 -4.65 3.36 6.50
N ALA A 15 -4.68 2.02 6.50
CA ALA A 15 -3.49 1.23 6.77
C ALA A 15 -2.44 1.42 5.66
N LEU A 16 -2.86 1.41 4.39
CA LEU A 16 -1.95 1.61 3.26
C LEU A 16 -1.22 2.95 3.33
N GLU A 17 -1.93 4.04 3.65
CA GLU A 17 -1.31 5.36 3.82
C GLU A 17 -0.17 5.33 4.85
N ARG A 18 -0.33 4.59 5.95
CA ARG A 18 0.71 4.46 6.98
C ARG A 18 1.90 3.63 6.52
N VAL A 19 1.66 2.58 5.75
CA VAL A 19 2.72 1.75 5.14
C VAL A 19 3.55 2.58 4.16
N LEU A 20 2.89 3.34 3.27
CA LEU A 20 3.57 4.20 2.29
C LEU A 20 4.40 5.29 2.98
N GLN A 21 3.83 5.95 4.00
CA GLN A 21 4.56 6.94 4.81
C GLN A 21 5.79 6.34 5.51
N ASP A 22 5.74 5.08 5.93
CA ASP A 22 6.88 4.39 6.54
C ASP A 22 7.94 4.01 5.52
N ALA A 23 7.51 3.56 4.34
CA ALA A 23 8.39 3.28 3.21
C ALA A 23 9.15 4.54 2.77
N ASP A 24 8.47 5.68 2.68
CA ASP A 24 9.08 6.99 2.40
C ASP A 24 10.15 7.35 3.44
N ARG A 25 9.85 7.17 4.74
CA ARG A 25 10.84 7.40 5.82
C ARG A 25 12.04 6.46 5.74
N CYS A 26 11.85 5.26 5.21
CA CYS A 26 12.92 4.29 4.99
C CYS A 26 13.78 4.60 3.75
N GLY A 27 13.38 5.58 2.93
CA GLY A 27 14.05 5.95 1.69
C GLY A 27 14.01 4.82 0.66
N VAL A 28 12.84 4.22 0.45
CA VAL A 28 12.66 3.21 -0.62
C VAL A 28 12.65 3.88 -1.99
N ASP A 29 13.16 3.16 -2.99
CA ASP A 29 13.19 3.58 -4.39
C ASP A 29 11.94 3.11 -5.15
N GLU A 30 11.29 2.04 -4.70
CA GLU A 30 10.16 1.40 -5.39
C GLU A 30 9.24 0.61 -4.46
N HIS A 31 8.00 0.40 -4.90
CA HIS A 31 6.97 -0.38 -4.23
C HIS A 31 6.63 -1.63 -5.05
N TRP A 32 6.63 -2.80 -4.39
CA TRP A 32 6.27 -4.08 -5.00
C TRP A 32 5.05 -4.64 -4.29
N ILE A 33 3.96 -4.82 -5.04
CA ILE A 33 2.65 -5.15 -4.47
C ILE A 33 2.26 -6.55 -4.94
N ALA A 34 2.10 -7.49 -4.01
CA ALA A 34 1.83 -8.88 -4.36
C ALA A 34 0.35 -9.18 -4.69
N GLY A 35 -0.56 -8.22 -4.47
CA GLY A 35 -1.97 -8.34 -4.82
C GLY A 35 -2.93 -7.98 -3.69
N ASP A 36 -4.18 -8.42 -3.82
CA ASP A 36 -5.26 -8.31 -2.82
C ASP A 36 -5.49 -6.89 -2.29
N LEU A 37 -5.45 -5.93 -3.21
CA LEU A 37 -5.56 -4.52 -2.88
C LEU A 37 -6.95 -4.10 -2.39
N VAL A 38 -8.03 -4.64 -2.98
CA VAL A 38 -9.38 -4.05 -2.83
C VAL A 38 -10.45 -5.00 -2.30
N ALA A 39 -10.15 -6.30 -2.17
CA ALA A 39 -11.16 -7.28 -1.80
C ALA A 39 -11.69 -7.03 -0.37
N HIS A 40 -13.02 -6.99 -0.22
CA HIS A 40 -13.75 -6.92 1.05
C HIS A 40 -13.53 -5.69 1.94
N GLY A 41 -12.71 -4.74 1.49
CA GLY A 41 -12.37 -3.54 2.24
C GLY A 41 -13.39 -2.42 2.21
N PRO A 42 -13.36 -1.53 3.21
CA PRO A 42 -14.31 -0.43 3.30
C PRO A 42 -14.05 0.69 2.27
N ARG A 43 -12.83 0.80 1.73
CA ARG A 43 -12.37 1.95 0.91
C ARG A 43 -11.57 1.52 -0.34
N PRO A 44 -12.10 0.63 -1.20
CA PRO A 44 -11.35 0.06 -2.32
C PRO A 44 -10.87 1.10 -3.33
N ALA A 45 -11.70 2.10 -3.65
CA ALA A 45 -11.33 3.16 -4.59
C ALA A 45 -10.21 4.06 -4.05
N ASP A 46 -10.21 4.33 -2.74
CA ASP A 46 -9.17 5.18 -2.13
C ASP A 46 -7.85 4.42 -2.00
N THR A 47 -7.89 3.11 -1.75
CA THR A 47 -6.70 2.25 -1.81
C THR A 47 -6.01 2.35 -3.17
N ILE A 48 -6.76 2.30 -4.28
CA ILE A 48 -6.17 2.43 -5.62
C ILE A 48 -5.63 3.84 -5.89
N ARG A 49 -6.24 4.89 -5.33
CA ARG A 49 -5.77 6.28 -5.50
C ARG A 49 -4.46 6.59 -4.76
N LEU A 50 -4.09 5.79 -3.76
CA LEU A 50 -2.86 5.95 -3.00
C LEU A 50 -1.63 5.38 -3.71
N LEU A 51 -1.83 4.58 -4.76
CA LEU A 51 -0.80 3.90 -5.54
C LEU A 51 -0.60 4.60 -6.89
#